data_AF-A0A382FBZ2-F1
#
_entry.id   AF-A0A382FBZ2-F1
#
_cell.length_a   1.000
_cell.length_b   1.000
_cell.length_c   1.000
_cell.angle_alpha   90.00
_cell.angle_beta   90.00
_cell.angle_gamma   90.00
#
_symmetry.space_group_name_H-M   'P 1'
#
loop_
_entity.id
_entity.type
_entity.pdbx_description
1 polymer ?
#
loop_
_entity_poly.entity_id
_entity_poly.type
_entity_poly.pdbx_seq_one_letter_code
_entity_poly.pdbx_strand_id
1 'polypeptide(L)' 'GHRIHVPIKTNSRVRFNIDGFPHQFNVGEAYEINNQKTHSVINKGDEERIHFIFDYVPLSELEKLPAILKQN' A
#
# COMPACT_ATOMS: atom_id res chain seq x y z
N GLY A 1 3.22 11.08 -4.46
CA GLY A 1 3.75 10.22 -3.38
C GLY A 1 3.01 8.90 -3.41
N HIS A 2 3.75 7.80 -3.52
CA HIS A 2 3.22 6.45 -3.75
C HIS A 2 3.52 5.56 -2.55
N ARG A 3 2.53 4.79 -2.11
CA ARG A 3 2.68 3.81 -1.01
C ARG A 3 2.79 2.41 -1.56
N ILE A 4 3.90 1.75 -1.27
CA ILE A 4 4.15 0.38 -1.70
C ILE A 4 3.99 -0.57 -0.53
N HIS A 5 3.24 -1.65 -0.77
CA HIS A 5 3.08 -2.77 0.14
C HIS A 5 3.84 -3.98 -0.40
N VAL A 6 4.78 -4.50 0.38
CA VAL A 6 5.46 -5.78 0.11
C VAL A 6 5.06 -6.76 1.21
N PRO A 7 4.20 -7.76 0.94
CA PRO A 7 3.84 -8.77 1.94
C PRO A 7 5.07 -9.62 2.30
N ILE A 8 5.37 -9.69 3.58
CA ILE A 8 6.42 -10.54 4.16
C ILE A 8 5.81 -11.83 4.71
N LYS A 9 4.60 -11.72 5.28
CA LYS A 9 3.77 -12.85 5.71
C LYS A 9 2.30 -12.56 5.42
N THR A 10 1.59 -13.52 4.85
CA THR A 10 0.15 -13.45 4.55
C THR A 10 -0.43 -14.87 4.57
N ASN A 11 -1.75 -14.99 4.50
CA ASN A 11 -2.44 -16.27 4.43
C ASN A 11 -3.64 -16.20 3.46
N SER A 12 -4.20 -17.35 3.10
CA SER A 12 -5.31 -17.45 2.14
C SER A 12 -6.63 -16.79 2.59
N ARG A 13 -6.72 -16.42 3.87
CA ARG A 13 -7.88 -15.78 4.51
C ARG A 13 -7.71 -14.26 4.67
N VAL A 14 -6.61 -13.69 4.19
CA VAL A 14 -6.44 -12.24 4.00
C VAL A 14 -7.12 -11.82 2.69
N ARG A 15 -7.94 -10.76 2.74
CA ARG A 15 -8.52 -10.12 1.56
C ARG A 15 -8.42 -8.61 1.68
N PHE A 16 -7.92 -8.00 0.61
CA PHE A 16 -8.04 -6.56 0.39
C PHE A 16 -9.29 -6.31 -0.43
N ASN A 17 -10.13 -5.38 0.00
CA ASN A 17 -11.23 -4.89 -0.80
C ASN A 17 -10.84 -3.50 -1.30
N ILE A 18 -10.75 -3.32 -2.61
CA ILE A 18 -10.37 -2.07 -3.27
C ILE A 18 -11.46 -1.75 -4.28
N ASP A 19 -12.18 -0.65 -4.07
CA ASP A 19 -13.27 -0.24 -4.97
C ASP A 19 -14.38 -1.28 -5.13
N GLY A 20 -14.62 -2.09 -4.09
CA GLY A 20 -15.60 -3.17 -4.10
C GLY A 20 -15.06 -4.51 -4.61
N PHE A 21 -13.83 -4.55 -5.13
CA PHE A 21 -13.22 -5.76 -5.68
C PHE A 21 -12.25 -6.43 -4.69
N PRO A 22 -12.34 -7.75 -4.50
CA PRO A 22 -11.41 -8.49 -3.64
C PRO A 22 -10.08 -8.75 -4.35
N HIS A 23 -8.98 -8.56 -3.62
CA HIS A 23 -7.62 -8.85 -4.05
C HIS A 23 -6.87 -9.65 -2.97
N GLN A 24 -6.01 -10.57 -3.42
CA GLN A 24 -5.02 -11.24 -2.59
C GLN A 24 -3.63 -10.78 -3.01
N PHE A 25 -2.78 -10.54 -2.03
CA PHE A 25 -1.38 -10.18 -2.27
C PHE A 25 -0.50 -11.37 -1.92
N ASN A 26 0.49 -11.62 -2.77
CA ASN A 26 1.44 -12.71 -2.63
C ASN A 26 2.70 -12.24 -1.90
N VAL A 27 3.31 -13.13 -1.11
CA VAL A 27 4.58 -12.86 -0.42
C VAL A 27 5.66 -12.54 -1.44
N GLY A 28 6.43 -11.47 -1.20
CA GLY A 28 7.54 -11.05 -2.06
C GLY A 28 7.17 -10.19 -3.26
N GLU A 29 5.87 -9.97 -3.53
CA GLU A 29 5.43 -9.08 -4.61
C GLU A 29 5.20 -7.64 -4.09
N ALA A 30 5.51 -6.64 -4.91
CA ALA A 30 5.29 -5.24 -4.59
C ALA A 30 3.97 -4.75 -5.19
N TYR A 31 3.12 -4.19 -4.34
CA TYR A 31 1.81 -3.66 -4.73
C TYR A 31 1.72 -2.17 -4.42
N GLU A 32 1.30 -1.40 -5.42
CA GLU A 32 0.73 -0.08 -5.21
C GLU A 32 -0.79 -0.20 -5.32
N ILE A 33 -1.51 0.39 -4.37
CA ILE A 33 -2.96 0.54 -4.46
C ILE A 33 -3.30 2.01 -4.60
N ASN A 34 -4.36 2.30 -5.35
CA ASN A 34 -4.95 3.63 -5.33
C ASN A 34 -5.65 3.84 -3.98
N ASN A 35 -4.91 4.38 -3.02
CA ASN A 35 -5.37 4.65 -1.66
C ASN A 35 -6.43 5.77 -1.57
N GLN A 36 -6.72 6.48 -2.65
CA GLN A 36 -7.81 7.45 -2.72
C GLN A 36 -9.18 6.77 -2.93
N LYS A 37 -9.19 5.52 -3.42
CA LYS A 37 -10.42 4.73 -3.50
C LYS A 37 -10.76 4.15 -2.13
N THR A 38 -12.05 3.88 -1.92
CA THR A 38 -12.49 3.12 -0.74
C THR A 38 -11.78 1.79 -0.68
N HIS A 39 -11.10 1.53 0.44
CA HIS A 39 -10.37 0.31 0.63
C HIS A 39 -10.50 -0.20 2.07
N SER A 40 -10.48 -1.52 2.23
CA SER A 40 -10.40 -2.18 3.54
C SER A 40 -9.57 -3.45 3.43
N VAL A 41 -9.07 -3.93 4.57
CA VAL A 41 -8.38 -5.21 4.67
C VAL A 41 -9.01 -6.02 5.79
N ILE A 42 -9.23 -7.31 5.52
CA ILE A 42 -9.75 -8.25 6.50
C ILE A 42 -8.83 -9.47 6.52
N ASN A 43 -8.39 -9.87 7.71
CA ASN A 43 -7.74 -11.15 7.95
C ASN A 43 -8.70 -12.03 8.77
N LYS A 44 -9.26 -13.08 8.15
CA LYS A 44 -10.12 -14.07 8.82
C LYS A 44 -9.38 -15.38 9.13
N GLY A 45 -8.05 -15.37 9.07
CA GLY A 45 -7.18 -16.44 9.51
C GLY A 45 -6.72 -16.20 10.95
N ASP A 46 -6.05 -17.20 11.50
CA ASP A 46 -5.38 -17.20 12.81
C ASP A 46 -3.89 -16.80 12.71
N GLU A 47 -3.33 -16.78 11.51
CA GLU A 47 -1.95 -16.35 11.27
C GLU A 47 -1.80 -14.83 11.09
N GLU A 48 -0.63 -14.30 11.46
CA GLU A 48 -0.34 -12.88 11.27
C GLU A 48 -0.24 -12.49 9.78
N ARG A 49 -0.59 -11.23 9.51
CA ARG A 49 -0.37 -10.56 8.23
C ARG A 49 0.66 -9.45 8.44
N ILE A 50 1.83 -9.59 7.85
CA ILE A 50 2.97 -8.67 8.01
C ILE A 50 3.36 -8.12 6.64
N HIS A 51 3.34 -6.80 6.48
CA HIS A 51 3.78 -6.12 5.25
C HIS A 51 4.90 -5.14 5.59
N PHE A 52 5.94 -5.13 4.78
CA PHE A 52 6.83 -3.98 4.71
C PHE A 52 6.16 -2.91 3.85
N ILE A 53 6.00 -1.72 4.42
CA ILE A 53 5.33 -0.60 3.76
C ILE A 53 6.28 0.57 3.75
N PHE A 54 6.47 1.17 2.59
CA PHE A 54 7.25 2.39 2.44
C PHE A 54 6.56 3.32 1.43
N ASP A 55 6.79 4.62 1.62
CA ASP A 55 6.35 5.65 0.70
C ASP A 55 7.55 6.13 -0.13
N TYR A 56 7.35 6.35 -1.43
CA TYR A 56 8.35 7.02 -2.27
C TYR A 56 7.71 8.16 -3.06
N VAL A 57 8.52 9.14 -3.42
CA VAL A 57 8.11 10.27 -4.26
C VAL A 57 8.93 10.19 -5.55
N PRO A 58 8.31 10.19 -6.74
CA PRO A 58 9.05 10.18 -8.00
C PRO A 58 9.90 11.44 -8.13
N LEU A 59 11.07 11.32 -8.76
CA LEU A 59 11.97 12.46 -8.99
C LEU A 59 11.26 13.64 -9.67
N SER A 60 10.34 13.37 -10.61
CA SER A 60 9.53 14.39 -11.29
C SER A 60 8.55 15.13 -10.37
N GLU A 61 8.17 14.55 -9.24
CA GLU A 61 7.38 15.22 -8.20
C GLU A 61 8.27 15.95 -7.19
N LEU A 62 9.54 15.56 -7.05
CA LEU A 62 10.48 16.24 -6.16
C LEU A 62 10.77 17.67 -6.61
N GLU A 63 10.75 17.96 -7.92
CA GLU A 63 10.92 19.32 -8.45
C GLU A 63 9.82 20.30 -7.96
N LYS A 64 8.68 19.77 -7.50
CA LYS A 64 7.57 20.55 -6.91
C LYS A 64 7.73 20.74 -5.39
N LEU A 65 8.55 19.94 -4.71
CA LEU A 65 8.79 20.04 -3.27
C LEU A 65 9.46 21.34 -2.79
N PRO A 66 10.41 21.99 -3.50
CA PRO A 66 11.00 23.23 -3.01
C PRO A 66 10.00 24.39 -2.87
N ALA A 67 8.78 24.30 -3.45
CA ALA A 67 7.69 25.23 -3.18
C ALA A 67 6.96 24.95 -1.84
N ILE A 68 6.99 23.71 -1.35
CA ILE A 68 6.25 23.26 -0.15
C ILE A 68 7.06 23.49 1.13
N LEU A 69 8.39 23.35 1.08
CA LEU A 69 9.27 23.55 2.24
C LEU A 69 9.56 25.03 2.57
N LYS A 70 9.19 25.97 1.68
CA LYS A 70 9.35 27.41 1.91
C LYS A 70 8.10 28.09 2.52
N GLN A 71 7.02 27.35 2.75
CA GLN A 71 5.77 27.85 3.33
C GLN A 71 5.51 27.35 4.76
N ASN A 72 6.46 26.65 5.38
CA ASN A 72 6.43 26.27 6.80
C ASN A 72 7.61 26.86 7.55
#